data_AF-A0A9P7XGU1-F1
#
_entry.id   AF-A0A9P7XGU1-F1
#
_cell.length_a   1.000
_cell.length_b   1.000
_cell.length_c   1.000
_cell.angle_alpha   90.00
_cell.angle_beta   90.00
_cell.angle_gamma   90.00
#
_symmetry.space_group_name_H-M   'P 1'
#
loop_
_entity.id
_entity.type
_entity.pdbx_description
1 polymer ?
#
loop_
_entity_poly.entity_id
_entity_poly.type
_entity_poly.pdbx_seq_one_letter_code
_entity_poly.pdbx_strand_id
1 'polypeptide(L)'
;MVQAVAPASPKVKARADDGDDERAHRYKFLPAKMDSDPIPMSIEGGHIISIHQSPKLTVAETRLQPLSLIVALDELGFAKGEIVVDDGTSVNNNAQANVSWELHGGQQLISNALFVGSEQGAGTLTASQVQAFRASVGHSDLIEKVVILGLNFARFGGEQDVDVDAVAGQVVFDVTSAVNGPRQPQTHQQLHRQGQKKHQRRDETGAKAAAAQSPAQRPIVAARVNALEELNINGVPVSFGGQGGVAPVNQTKGVDPVSGMGWEVNEAVGSLTLTGLKMDLFAGWFIHWKLQ
;
A
#
# COMPACT_ATOMS: atom_id res chain seq x y z
N MET A 1 -24.82 -11.72 -51.21
CA MET A 1 -24.38 -10.89 -50.06
C MET A 1 -25.45 -10.98 -49.00
N VAL A 2 -25.20 -11.72 -47.91
CA VAL A 2 -26.14 -11.84 -46.79
C VAL A 2 -25.56 -11.00 -45.65
N GLN A 3 -26.27 -9.95 -45.27
CA GLN A 3 -25.91 -9.05 -44.19
C GLN A 3 -26.22 -9.75 -42.86
N ALA A 4 -25.20 -10.03 -42.05
CA ALA A 4 -25.39 -10.59 -40.72
C ALA A 4 -25.92 -9.48 -39.78
N VAL A 5 -27.15 -9.65 -39.29
CA VAL A 5 -27.73 -8.82 -38.24
C VAL A 5 -27.26 -9.38 -36.90
N ALA A 6 -26.52 -8.59 -36.13
CA ALA A 6 -26.10 -8.95 -34.78
C ALA A 6 -27.33 -9.04 -33.84
N PRO A 7 -27.43 -10.06 -32.97
CA PRO A 7 -28.52 -10.14 -32.00
C PRO A 7 -28.38 -9.05 -30.94
N ALA A 8 -29.50 -8.41 -30.59
CA ALA A 8 -29.55 -7.39 -29.56
C ALA A 8 -29.14 -7.97 -28.19
N SER A 9 -28.26 -7.26 -27.48
CA SER A 9 -27.88 -7.60 -26.10
C SER A 9 -29.10 -7.59 -25.18
N PRO A 10 -29.24 -8.56 -24.26
CA PRO A 10 -30.36 -8.60 -23.33
C PRO A 10 -30.28 -7.39 -22.38
N LYS A 11 -31.35 -6.59 -22.35
CA LYS A 11 -31.52 -5.53 -21.35
C LYS A 11 -31.78 -6.19 -19.99
N VAL A 12 -30.74 -6.31 -19.16
CA VAL A 12 -30.93 -6.67 -17.76
C VAL A 12 -31.59 -5.48 -17.07
N LYS A 13 -32.88 -5.63 -16.77
CA LYS A 13 -33.62 -4.69 -15.94
C LYS A 13 -33.03 -4.79 -14.54
N ALA A 14 -32.39 -3.74 -14.04
CA ALA A 14 -32.00 -3.64 -12.65
C ALA A 14 -33.24 -3.92 -11.80
N ARG A 15 -33.24 -5.02 -11.06
CA ARG A 15 -34.32 -5.36 -10.14
C ARG A 15 -34.19 -4.35 -9.00
N ALA A 16 -35.20 -3.49 -8.85
CA ALA A 16 -35.34 -2.70 -7.63
C ALA A 16 -35.46 -3.71 -6.48
N ASP A 17 -34.42 -3.77 -5.65
CA ASP A 17 -34.36 -4.61 -4.47
C ASP A 17 -34.83 -3.73 -3.31
N ASP A 18 -36.11 -3.87 -2.96
CA ASP A 18 -36.79 -3.10 -1.91
C ASP A 18 -36.47 -3.67 -0.51
N GLY A 19 -35.22 -4.06 -0.26
CA GLY A 19 -34.80 -4.81 0.93
C GLY A 19 -33.49 -4.32 1.54
N ASP A 20 -33.61 -3.61 2.67
CA ASP A 20 -32.60 -3.26 3.67
C ASP A 20 -31.22 -2.75 3.17
N ASP A 21 -31.00 -1.46 3.42
CA ASP A 21 -29.77 -0.66 3.20
C ASP A 21 -28.46 -1.26 3.79
N GLU A 22 -28.50 -2.38 4.51
CA GLU A 22 -27.31 -3.08 5.02
C GLU A 22 -26.50 -3.83 3.95
N ARG A 23 -27.07 -4.08 2.75
CA ARG A 23 -26.39 -4.83 1.68
C ARG A 23 -25.60 -3.97 0.70
N ALA A 24 -25.82 -2.65 0.69
CA ALA A 24 -25.22 -1.74 -0.27
C ALA A 24 -23.67 -1.68 -0.22
N HIS A 25 -23.06 -2.05 0.90
CA HIS A 25 -21.60 -2.03 1.08
C HIS A 25 -20.86 -3.29 0.59
N ARG A 26 -21.54 -4.34 0.13
CA ARG A 26 -20.89 -5.63 -0.19
C ARG A 26 -20.58 -5.86 -1.67
N TYR A 27 -21.29 -5.23 -2.59
CA TYR A 27 -21.11 -5.47 -4.02
C TYR A 27 -21.24 -4.18 -4.81
N LYS A 28 -20.25 -3.91 -5.67
CA LYS A 28 -20.28 -2.80 -6.63
C LYS A 28 -20.06 -3.33 -8.03
N PHE A 29 -20.94 -2.98 -8.95
CA PHE A 29 -20.75 -3.26 -10.36
C PHE A 29 -19.74 -2.26 -10.94
N LEU A 30 -18.62 -2.77 -11.43
CA LEU A 30 -17.61 -1.97 -12.11
C LEU A 30 -17.75 -2.17 -13.62
N PRO A 31 -17.74 -1.09 -14.43
CA PRO A 31 -17.80 -1.22 -15.88
C PRO A 31 -16.53 -1.88 -16.41
N ALA A 32 -16.68 -2.88 -17.27
CA ALA A 32 -15.59 -3.57 -17.95
C ALA A 32 -16.08 -4.10 -19.31
N LYS A 33 -16.17 -3.23 -20.32
CA LYS A 33 -16.41 -3.62 -21.71
C LYS A 33 -15.16 -4.26 -22.32
N MET A 34 -15.38 -5.40 -22.96
CA MET A 34 -14.37 -6.24 -23.61
C MET A 34 -13.38 -5.49 -24.51
N ASP A 35 -13.85 -4.49 -25.26
CA ASP A 35 -13.05 -3.85 -26.32
C ASP A 35 -12.63 -2.40 -26.02
N SER A 36 -13.06 -1.82 -24.90
CA SER A 36 -12.95 -0.36 -24.70
C SER A 36 -12.77 0.11 -23.26
N ASP A 37 -13.10 -0.71 -22.26
CA ASP A 37 -12.91 -0.29 -20.87
C ASP A 37 -11.67 -1.00 -20.28
N PRO A 38 -10.88 -0.30 -19.45
CA PRO A 38 -9.81 -0.94 -18.70
C PRO A 38 -10.37 -2.00 -17.74
N ILE A 39 -9.62 -3.08 -17.54
CA ILE A 39 -9.95 -4.08 -16.51
C ILE A 39 -9.82 -3.42 -15.14
N PRO A 40 -10.86 -3.45 -14.28
CA PRO A 40 -10.77 -2.89 -12.94
C PRO A 40 -9.75 -3.64 -12.09
N MET A 41 -8.79 -2.91 -11.51
CA MET A 41 -7.87 -3.41 -10.49
C MET A 41 -8.01 -2.56 -9.23
N SER A 42 -7.93 -3.19 -8.07
CA SER A 42 -7.96 -2.51 -6.77
C SER A 42 -6.73 -2.87 -5.96
N ILE A 43 -6.19 -1.88 -5.26
CA ILE A 43 -5.20 -2.07 -4.20
C ILE A 43 -5.92 -1.80 -2.89
N GLU A 44 -5.79 -2.71 -1.93
CA GLU A 44 -6.30 -2.50 -0.58
C GLU A 44 -5.47 -1.45 0.15
N GLY A 45 -6.11 -0.59 0.94
CA GLY A 45 -5.38 0.31 1.85
C GLY A 45 -4.48 -0.47 2.80
N GLY A 46 -3.44 0.17 3.33
CA GLY A 46 -2.46 -0.46 4.21
C GLY A 46 -1.27 -1.07 3.48
N HIS A 47 -1.20 -0.94 2.15
CA HIS A 47 -0.19 -1.61 1.32
C HIS A 47 0.65 -0.65 0.49
N ILE A 48 1.94 -0.97 0.39
CA ILE A 48 2.90 -0.34 -0.53
C ILE A 48 3.30 -1.38 -1.56
N ILE A 49 3.11 -1.06 -2.84
CA ILE A 49 3.43 -1.95 -3.96
C ILE A 49 4.52 -1.31 -4.82
N SER A 50 5.58 -2.07 -5.07
CA SER A 50 6.61 -1.71 -6.04
C SER A 50 6.26 -2.19 -7.44
N ILE A 51 6.40 -1.33 -8.46
CA ILE A 51 6.22 -1.68 -9.87
C ILE A 51 7.35 -1.08 -10.71
N HIS A 52 7.72 -1.65 -11.85
CA HIS A 52 8.64 -0.96 -12.77
C HIS A 52 7.90 0.13 -13.56
N GLN A 53 8.51 1.32 -13.70
CA GLN A 53 7.87 2.48 -14.35
C GLN A 53 7.55 2.26 -15.84
N SER A 54 8.37 1.48 -16.53
CA SER A 54 8.26 1.29 -17.98
C SER A 54 8.43 -0.17 -18.35
N PRO A 55 7.42 -1.03 -18.14
CA PRO A 55 7.48 -2.43 -18.56
C PRO A 55 7.98 -2.56 -20.01
N LYS A 56 8.92 -3.47 -20.23
CA LYS A 56 9.53 -3.76 -21.53
C LYS A 56 9.06 -5.10 -22.07
N LEU A 57 9.49 -5.44 -23.28
CA LEU A 57 9.10 -6.69 -23.94
C LEU A 57 9.55 -7.93 -23.18
N THR A 58 10.65 -7.83 -22.43
CA THR A 58 11.18 -8.91 -21.60
C THR A 58 11.29 -8.52 -20.13
N VAL A 59 11.30 -9.52 -19.24
CA VAL A 59 11.55 -9.32 -17.80
C VAL A 59 12.96 -8.77 -17.58
N ALA A 60 13.97 -9.26 -18.32
CA ALA A 60 15.33 -8.77 -18.23
C ALA A 60 15.44 -7.26 -18.50
N GLU A 61 14.81 -6.78 -19.57
CA GLU A 61 14.79 -5.35 -19.89
C GLU A 61 13.95 -4.53 -18.90
N THR A 62 12.85 -5.12 -18.39
CA THR A 62 11.97 -4.48 -17.40
C THR A 62 12.68 -4.27 -16.07
N ARG A 63 13.48 -5.25 -15.63
CA ARG A 63 14.27 -5.17 -14.39
C ARG A 63 15.29 -4.04 -14.43
N LEU A 64 15.76 -3.63 -15.60
CA LEU A 64 16.64 -2.46 -15.78
C LEU A 64 15.93 -1.11 -15.63
N GLN A 65 14.59 -1.11 -15.53
CA GLN A 65 13.82 0.13 -15.41
C GLN A 65 13.64 0.53 -13.94
N PRO A 66 13.67 1.83 -13.64
CA PRO A 66 13.41 2.35 -12.31
C PRO A 66 12.06 1.93 -11.72
N LEU A 67 12.00 1.90 -10.40
CA LEU A 67 10.83 1.50 -9.63
C LEU A 67 9.90 2.68 -9.29
N SER A 68 8.62 2.36 -9.45
CA SER A 68 7.38 2.87 -8.86
C SER A 68 7.09 2.42 -7.45
N LEU A 69 6.87 3.29 -6.46
CA LEU A 69 6.06 2.90 -5.30
C LEU A 69 4.64 3.45 -5.45
N ILE A 70 3.66 2.58 -5.28
CA ILE A 70 2.26 2.94 -5.06
C ILE A 70 1.96 2.68 -3.58
N VAL A 71 1.66 3.75 -2.85
CA VAL A 71 1.36 3.73 -1.42
C VAL A 71 -0.14 3.94 -1.27
N ALA A 72 -0.88 2.90 -0.92
CA ALA A 72 -2.31 2.97 -0.65
C ALA A 72 -2.53 3.04 0.87
N LEU A 73 -2.86 4.21 1.39
CA LEU A 73 -3.15 4.39 2.81
C LEU A 73 -4.44 3.66 3.20
N ASP A 74 -4.46 3.04 4.37
CA ASP A 74 -5.70 2.58 5.00
C ASP A 74 -6.43 3.74 5.72
N GLU A 75 -7.52 3.41 6.40
CA GLU A 75 -8.31 4.41 7.15
C GLU A 75 -7.58 4.99 8.38
N LEU A 76 -6.46 4.39 8.80
CA LEU A 76 -5.58 4.85 9.87
C LEU A 76 -4.35 5.57 9.30
N GLY A 77 -4.27 5.76 7.98
CA GLY A 77 -3.15 6.47 7.35
C GLY A 77 -1.86 5.66 7.41
N PHE A 78 -1.98 4.35 7.56
CA PHE A 78 -0.88 3.42 7.57
C PHE A 78 -0.74 2.74 6.20
N ALA A 79 0.50 2.41 5.85
CA ALA A 79 0.79 1.48 4.76
C ALA A 79 2.15 0.81 4.95
N LYS A 80 2.27 -0.45 4.53
CA LYS A 80 3.56 -1.15 4.49
C LYS A 80 3.72 -2.00 3.24
N GLY A 81 4.97 -2.27 2.86
CA GLY A 81 5.27 -3.15 1.75
C GLY A 81 6.68 -3.70 1.84
N GLU A 82 6.96 -4.72 1.04
CA GLU A 82 8.27 -5.34 0.94
C GLU A 82 8.50 -5.76 -0.51
N ILE A 83 9.75 -5.68 -0.95
CA ILE A 83 10.25 -6.35 -2.14
C ILE A 83 11.43 -7.24 -1.75
N VAL A 84 11.47 -8.44 -2.33
CA VAL A 84 12.64 -9.30 -2.30
C VAL A 84 13.35 -9.16 -3.62
N VAL A 85 14.66 -8.97 -3.54
CA VAL A 85 15.51 -8.60 -4.66
C VAL A 85 16.65 -9.59 -4.79
N ASP A 86 16.78 -10.20 -5.96
CA ASP A 86 17.74 -11.26 -6.29
C ASP A 86 18.31 -11.09 -7.70
N ASP A 87 19.02 -12.10 -8.22
CA ASP A 87 19.48 -12.14 -9.62
C ASP A 87 18.45 -12.79 -10.59
N GLY A 88 17.40 -13.43 -10.06
CA GLY A 88 16.37 -14.16 -10.78
C GLY A 88 16.80 -15.42 -11.53
N THR A 89 18.03 -15.92 -11.31
CA THR A 89 18.56 -17.09 -12.05
C THR A 89 19.27 -18.10 -11.17
N SER A 90 19.80 -17.70 -10.02
CA SER A 90 20.51 -18.59 -9.09
C SER A 90 19.57 -19.58 -8.41
N VAL A 91 19.95 -20.86 -8.43
CA VAL A 91 19.20 -21.95 -7.75
C VAL A 91 19.31 -21.82 -6.24
N ASN A 92 20.52 -21.55 -5.76
CA ASN A 92 20.78 -21.28 -4.35
C ASN A 92 20.80 -19.75 -4.20
N ASN A 93 19.68 -19.19 -3.76
CA ASN A 93 19.47 -17.74 -3.68
C ASN A 93 20.24 -17.14 -2.49
N ASN A 94 21.57 -17.23 -2.58
CA ASN A 94 22.53 -16.95 -1.50
C ASN A 94 22.83 -15.46 -1.32
N ALA A 95 22.29 -14.61 -2.20
CA ALA A 95 22.42 -13.17 -2.17
C ALA A 95 21.06 -12.55 -2.49
N GLN A 96 20.36 -12.11 -1.46
CA GLN A 96 19.09 -11.39 -1.58
C GLN A 96 19.11 -10.12 -0.76
N ALA A 97 18.32 -9.14 -1.18
CA ALA A 97 17.96 -8.01 -0.34
C ALA A 97 16.45 -8.00 -0.12
N ASN A 98 16.05 -7.89 1.14
CA ASN A 98 14.69 -7.58 1.55
C ASN A 98 14.63 -6.08 1.80
N VAL A 99 13.87 -5.37 0.97
CA VAL A 99 13.65 -3.94 1.14
C VAL A 99 12.21 -3.75 1.58
N SER A 100 12.03 -3.15 2.73
CA SER A 100 10.72 -2.85 3.31
C SER A 100 10.47 -1.35 3.31
N TRP A 101 9.19 -1.01 3.20
CA TRP A 101 8.70 0.34 3.37
C TRP A 101 7.58 0.34 4.38
N GLU A 102 7.54 1.40 5.17
CA GLU A 102 6.48 1.62 6.13
C GLU A 102 6.15 3.10 6.21
N LEU A 103 4.87 3.38 6.37
CA LEU A 103 4.35 4.72 6.52
C LEU A 103 3.43 4.72 7.73
N HIS A 104 3.80 5.50 8.75
CA HIS A 104 3.02 5.69 9.97
C HIS A 104 2.44 7.10 10.01
N GLY A 105 1.18 7.24 10.46
CA GLY A 105 0.56 8.54 10.73
C GLY A 105 0.34 9.44 9.49
N GLY A 106 0.36 8.89 8.27
CA GLY A 106 0.00 9.63 7.06
C GLY A 106 1.01 10.66 6.54
N GLN A 107 2.24 10.73 7.11
CA GLN A 107 3.16 11.86 6.84
C GLN A 107 4.64 11.49 6.72
N GLN A 108 5.06 10.27 7.10
CA GLN A 108 6.45 9.85 6.96
C GLN A 108 6.53 8.45 6.35
N LEU A 109 7.06 8.36 5.14
CA LEU A 109 7.42 7.11 4.47
C LEU A 109 8.89 6.80 4.75
N ILE A 110 9.17 5.60 5.25
CA ILE A 110 10.52 5.13 5.61
C ILE A 110 10.84 3.88 4.78
N SER A 111 12.08 3.78 4.31
CA SER A 111 12.62 2.59 3.67
C SER A 111 13.73 1.97 4.50
N ASN A 112 13.73 0.64 4.58
CA ASN A 112 14.78 -0.15 5.22
C ASN A 112 15.23 -1.25 4.26
N ALA A 113 16.54 -1.40 4.08
CA ALA A 113 17.13 -2.47 3.29
C ALA A 113 17.92 -3.43 4.19
N LEU A 114 17.60 -4.71 4.09
CA LEU A 114 18.24 -5.81 4.81
C LEU A 114 18.80 -6.81 3.80
N PHE A 115 20.07 -7.18 3.94
CA PHE A 115 20.70 -8.13 3.04
C PHE A 115 20.80 -9.49 3.71
N VAL A 116 20.43 -10.53 2.97
CA VAL A 116 20.47 -11.92 3.41
C VAL A 116 21.58 -12.63 2.64
N GLY A 117 22.63 -13.01 3.36
CA GLY A 117 23.72 -13.86 2.85
C GLY A 117 23.67 -15.26 3.46
N SER A 118 24.09 -16.28 2.71
CA SER A 118 24.05 -17.68 3.16
C SER A 118 24.95 -18.03 4.35
N GLU A 119 25.89 -17.15 4.74
CA GLU A 119 26.88 -17.45 5.81
C GLU A 119 26.87 -16.49 7.01
N GLN A 120 26.23 -15.32 6.95
CA GLN A 120 26.31 -14.30 8.02
C GLN A 120 24.96 -13.91 8.64
N GLY A 121 23.86 -14.53 8.21
CA GLY A 121 22.53 -14.08 8.62
C GLY A 121 22.18 -12.72 8.04
N ALA A 122 21.02 -12.19 8.41
CA ALA A 122 20.57 -10.89 7.94
C ALA A 122 21.36 -9.77 8.62
N GLY A 123 21.94 -8.84 7.87
CA GLY A 123 22.79 -7.79 8.44
C GLY A 123 23.07 -6.60 7.51
N THR A 124 23.67 -5.55 8.07
CA THR A 124 24.08 -4.36 7.33
C THR A 124 25.40 -4.62 6.60
N LEU A 125 25.40 -4.49 5.28
CA LEU A 125 26.61 -4.61 4.45
C LEU A 125 27.43 -3.32 4.45
N THR A 126 28.75 -3.45 4.27
CA THR A 126 29.61 -2.30 3.96
C THR A 126 29.30 -1.75 2.55
N ALA A 127 29.67 -0.50 2.27
CA ALA A 127 29.41 0.12 0.96
C ALA A 127 29.99 -0.67 -0.22
N SER A 128 31.17 -1.27 -0.06
CA SER A 128 31.79 -2.11 -1.10
C SER A 128 31.03 -3.42 -1.31
N GLN A 129 30.49 -4.02 -0.25
CA GLN A 129 29.65 -5.21 -0.34
C GLN A 129 28.29 -4.89 -0.98
N VAL A 130 27.68 -3.74 -0.67
CA VAL A 130 26.46 -3.28 -1.35
C VAL A 130 26.73 -3.07 -2.84
N GLN A 131 27.87 -2.48 -3.22
CA GLN A 131 28.23 -2.32 -4.63
C GLN A 131 28.44 -3.67 -5.35
N ALA A 132 29.06 -4.64 -4.68
CA ALA A 132 29.21 -5.98 -5.21
C ALA A 132 27.84 -6.67 -5.38
N PHE A 133 26.93 -6.49 -4.42
CA PHE A 133 25.56 -6.99 -4.50
C PHE A 133 24.78 -6.37 -5.67
N ARG A 134 24.86 -5.04 -5.86
CA ARG A 134 24.27 -4.34 -7.02
C ARG A 134 24.73 -4.96 -8.33
N ALA A 135 26.04 -5.20 -8.44
CA ALA A 135 26.63 -5.82 -9.61
C ALA A 135 26.16 -7.28 -9.81
N SER A 136 25.93 -8.04 -8.72
CA SER A 136 25.46 -9.42 -8.82
C SER A 136 23.98 -9.54 -9.20
N VAL A 137 23.12 -8.65 -8.70
CA VAL A 137 21.69 -8.69 -9.05
C VAL A 137 21.41 -8.17 -10.46
N GLY A 138 22.22 -7.23 -10.95
CA GLY A 138 22.22 -6.83 -12.36
C GLY A 138 20.95 -6.14 -12.85
N HIS A 139 20.21 -5.46 -11.96
CA HIS A 139 18.99 -4.74 -12.30
C HIS A 139 18.96 -3.33 -11.67
N SER A 140 17.93 -2.54 -11.99
CA SER A 140 17.78 -1.19 -11.45
C SER A 140 17.61 -1.22 -9.93
N ASP A 141 18.23 -0.26 -9.28
CA ASP A 141 18.24 0.00 -7.85
C ASP A 141 17.70 1.40 -7.54
N LEU A 142 16.99 2.01 -8.50
CA LEU A 142 16.51 3.37 -8.42
C LEU A 142 15.00 3.41 -8.25
N ILE A 143 14.53 4.18 -7.29
CA ILE A 143 13.13 4.56 -7.14
C ILE A 143 12.97 5.99 -7.63
N GLU A 144 12.24 6.16 -8.72
CA GLU A 144 12.08 7.46 -9.41
C GLU A 144 10.73 8.14 -9.16
N LYS A 145 9.75 7.38 -8.69
CA LYS A 145 8.43 7.92 -8.41
C LYS A 145 7.78 7.22 -7.22
N VAL A 146 7.03 8.01 -6.47
CA VAL A 146 6.19 7.57 -5.35
C VAL A 146 4.83 8.21 -5.56
N VAL A 147 3.77 7.41 -5.51
CA VAL A 147 2.38 7.87 -5.56
C VAL A 147 1.72 7.45 -4.26
N ILE A 148 1.28 8.43 -3.47
CA ILE A 148 0.55 8.22 -2.23
C ILE A 148 -0.93 8.50 -2.50
N LEU A 149 -1.77 7.52 -2.18
CA LEU A 149 -3.21 7.53 -2.36
C LEU A 149 -3.89 7.48 -0.99
N GLY A 150 -5.07 8.09 -0.88
CA GLY A 150 -5.88 8.01 0.34
C GLY A 150 -5.54 9.08 1.38
N LEU A 151 -5.02 10.23 0.96
CA LEU A 151 -4.71 11.38 1.84
C LEU A 151 -5.98 12.09 2.38
N ASN A 152 -7.15 11.45 2.45
CA ASN A 152 -8.38 12.10 2.94
C ASN A 152 -8.42 12.11 4.47
N PHE A 153 -7.91 13.20 5.07
CA PHE A 153 -7.64 13.37 6.50
C PHE A 153 -8.87 13.53 7.42
N ALA A 154 -10.08 13.11 7.03
CA ALA A 154 -11.29 13.32 7.84
C ALA A 154 -11.30 12.59 9.20
N ARG A 155 -10.26 11.78 9.51
CA ARG A 155 -10.13 11.06 10.78
C ARG A 155 -8.99 11.50 11.69
N PHE A 156 -8.06 12.34 11.25
CA PHE A 156 -6.87 12.69 12.05
C PHE A 156 -7.01 13.98 12.88
N GLY A 157 -8.16 14.66 12.79
CA GLY A 157 -8.42 15.92 13.51
C GLY A 157 -9.16 15.77 14.85
N GLY A 158 -9.36 14.55 15.34
CA GLY A 158 -9.89 14.31 16.69
C GLY A 158 -8.78 13.74 17.56
N GLU A 159 -8.49 14.39 18.69
CA GLU A 159 -7.70 13.89 19.79
C GLU A 159 -8.01 12.40 20.00
N GLN A 160 -7.09 11.52 19.58
CA GLN A 160 -7.23 10.09 19.80
C GLN A 160 -6.67 9.81 21.20
N ASP A 161 -7.55 9.43 22.12
CA ASP A 161 -7.15 8.62 23.26
C ASP A 161 -6.53 7.35 22.68
N VAL A 162 -5.20 7.31 22.64
CA VAL A 162 -4.46 6.10 22.33
C VAL A 162 -4.68 5.18 23.51
N ASP A 163 -5.52 4.16 23.32
CA ASP A 163 -5.64 3.06 24.26
C ASP A 163 -4.30 2.30 24.27
N VAL A 164 -3.42 2.69 25.19
CA VAL A 164 -2.06 2.17 25.38
C VAL A 164 -2.03 0.65 25.60
N ASP A 165 -3.17 0.03 25.93
CA ASP A 165 -3.31 -1.41 26.08
C ASP A 165 -3.57 -2.17 24.76
N ALA A 166 -3.96 -1.49 23.67
CA ALA A 166 -4.13 -2.12 22.36
C ALA A 166 -2.81 -2.29 21.58
N VAL A 167 -1.78 -1.50 21.92
CA VAL A 167 -0.42 -1.61 21.37
C VAL A 167 0.34 -2.80 21.98
N ALA A 168 -0.09 -3.28 23.16
CA ALA A 168 0.51 -4.43 23.84
C ALA A 168 0.21 -5.81 23.18
N GLY A 169 -0.62 -5.84 22.13
CA GLY A 169 -0.96 -7.06 21.38
C GLY A 169 -0.27 -7.18 20.01
N GLN A 170 0.56 -6.21 19.61
CA GLN A 170 1.21 -6.26 18.31
C GLN A 170 2.37 -7.27 18.35
N VAL A 171 2.14 -8.40 17.70
CA VAL A 171 3.17 -9.41 17.43
C VAL A 171 4.30 -8.72 16.67
N VAL A 172 5.39 -8.42 17.38
CA VAL A 172 6.71 -8.29 16.78
C VAL A 172 7.00 -9.66 16.18
N PHE A 173 6.90 -9.78 14.86
CA PHE A 173 7.48 -10.92 14.17
C PHE A 173 8.99 -10.76 14.23
N ASP A 174 9.58 -11.29 15.30
CA ASP A 174 11.01 -11.54 15.34
C ASP A 174 11.30 -12.74 14.41
N VAL A 175 11.78 -12.44 13.21
CA VAL A 175 12.15 -13.44 12.18
C VAL A 175 13.46 -14.15 12.56
N THR A 176 13.99 -13.99 13.79
CA THR A 176 15.20 -14.70 14.22
C THR A 176 14.96 -16.04 14.92
N SER A 177 13.74 -16.42 15.33
CA SER A 177 13.53 -17.63 16.15
C SER A 177 12.98 -18.87 15.44
N ALA A 178 12.82 -18.87 14.11
CA ALA A 178 12.19 -19.98 13.39
C ALA A 178 13.12 -21.17 13.03
N VAL A 179 14.39 -21.18 13.43
CA VAL A 179 15.36 -22.20 12.94
C VAL A 179 15.75 -23.28 13.95
N ASN A 180 15.52 -23.15 15.27
CA ASN A 180 15.96 -24.21 16.20
C ASN A 180 14.94 -24.52 17.30
N GLY A 181 14.11 -25.54 17.05
CA GLY A 181 13.32 -26.23 18.07
C GLY A 181 12.60 -27.46 17.50
N PRO A 182 12.65 -28.65 18.15
CA PRO A 182 12.06 -29.86 17.59
C PRO A 182 10.54 -29.76 17.56
N ARG A 183 9.93 -29.89 16.37
CA ARG A 183 8.47 -30.00 16.21
C ARG A 183 8.00 -31.34 16.77
N GLN A 184 7.27 -31.33 17.88
CA GLN A 184 6.48 -32.49 18.31
C GLN A 184 5.16 -32.55 17.51
N PRO A 185 4.77 -33.72 16.98
CA PRO A 185 3.48 -33.87 16.32
C PRO A 185 2.34 -33.99 17.35
N GLN A 186 1.35 -33.10 17.29
CA GLN A 186 0.13 -33.23 18.08
C GLN A 186 -0.84 -34.20 17.41
N THR A 187 -1.35 -35.17 18.18
CA THR A 187 -2.26 -36.21 17.70
C THR A 187 -3.73 -35.77 17.66
N HIS A 188 -4.50 -36.40 16.77
CA HIS A 188 -5.91 -36.14 16.42
C HIS A 188 -6.90 -36.05 17.61
N GLN A 189 -6.54 -36.57 18.80
CA GLN A 189 -7.38 -36.47 20.00
C GLN A 189 -7.40 -35.08 20.66
N GLN A 190 -6.39 -34.22 20.47
CA GLN A 190 -6.36 -32.88 21.08
C GLN A 190 -7.26 -31.85 20.37
N LEU A 191 -7.50 -32.00 19.07
CA LEU A 191 -8.38 -31.12 18.29
C LEU A 191 -9.87 -31.25 18.66
N HIS A 192 -10.32 -32.45 19.07
CA HIS A 192 -11.73 -32.67 19.43
C HIS A 192 -12.15 -32.02 20.76
N ARG A 193 -11.23 -31.79 21.70
CA ARG A 193 -11.56 -31.18 23.01
C ARG A 193 -11.74 -29.65 22.94
N GLN A 194 -11.13 -28.98 21.96
CA GLN A 194 -11.31 -27.54 21.75
C GLN A 194 -12.61 -27.19 21.00
N GLY A 195 -13.10 -28.08 20.13
CA GLY A 195 -14.37 -27.88 19.40
C GLY A 195 -15.61 -27.88 20.32
N GLN A 196 -15.62 -28.69 21.38
CA GLN A 196 -16.80 -28.82 22.25
C GLN A 196 -17.00 -27.64 23.21
N LYS A 197 -15.94 -26.93 23.61
CA LYS A 197 -16.08 -25.72 24.46
C LYS A 197 -16.65 -24.51 23.72
N LYS A 198 -16.57 -24.46 22.39
CA LYS A 198 -17.05 -23.32 21.59
C LYS A 198 -18.56 -23.37 21.36
N HIS A 199 -19.16 -24.56 21.39
CA HIS A 199 -20.61 -24.72 21.22
C HIS A 199 -21.42 -24.44 22.49
N GLN A 200 -20.82 -24.51 23.68
CA GLN A 200 -21.55 -24.38 24.95
C GLN A 200 -21.68 -22.93 25.46
N ARG A 201 -21.07 -21.94 24.78
CA ARG A 201 -21.20 -20.51 25.10
C ARG A 201 -22.25 -19.76 24.27
N ARG A 202 -22.94 -20.43 23.34
CA ARG A 202 -23.90 -19.78 22.42
C ARG A 202 -25.35 -19.78 22.90
N ASP A 203 -25.67 -20.53 23.95
CA ASP A 203 -27.08 -20.80 24.33
C ASP A 203 -27.56 -20.07 25.60
N GLU A 204 -26.75 -19.20 26.21
CA GLU A 204 -27.14 -18.44 27.41
C GLU A 204 -26.94 -16.93 27.23
N THR A 205 -27.73 -16.29 26.35
CA THR A 205 -28.11 -14.87 26.54
C THR A 205 -29.40 -14.57 25.78
N GLY A 206 -30.54 -14.84 26.42
CA GLY A 206 -31.86 -14.47 25.93
C GLY A 206 -32.18 -12.99 26.18
N ALA A 207 -32.62 -12.33 25.12
CA ALA A 207 -33.63 -11.28 25.04
C ALA A 207 -33.67 -10.17 26.13
N LYS A 208 -33.15 -8.99 25.77
CA LYS A 208 -33.83 -7.73 26.09
C LYS A 208 -33.66 -6.75 24.91
N ALA A 209 -34.71 -6.63 24.11
CA ALA A 209 -34.79 -5.69 23.00
C ALA A 209 -34.88 -4.26 23.55
N ALA A 210 -33.79 -3.52 23.49
CA ALA A 210 -33.81 -2.07 23.51
C ALA A 210 -33.94 -1.61 22.05
N ALA A 211 -35.00 -0.87 21.74
CA ALA A 211 -35.22 -0.30 20.42
C ALA A 211 -34.07 0.67 20.07
N ALA A 212 -33.09 0.18 19.31
CA ALA A 212 -32.06 1.00 18.72
C ALA A 212 -32.69 1.81 17.59
N GLN A 213 -32.77 3.12 17.78
CA GLN A 213 -33.07 4.05 16.69
C GLN A 213 -32.04 3.82 15.57
N SER A 214 -32.51 3.73 14.32
CA SER A 214 -31.64 3.66 13.15
C SER A 214 -30.56 4.73 13.25
N PRO A 215 -29.26 4.39 13.13
CA PRO A 215 -28.22 5.40 13.20
C PRO A 215 -28.45 6.38 12.06
N ALA A 216 -28.81 7.61 12.41
CA ALA A 216 -28.87 8.72 11.47
C ALA A 216 -27.55 8.74 10.69
N GLN A 217 -27.64 8.67 9.36
CA GLN A 217 -26.49 8.85 8.47
C GLN A 217 -25.81 10.16 8.85
N ARG A 218 -24.70 10.07 9.59
CA ARG A 218 -23.89 11.25 9.89
C ARG A 218 -23.39 11.77 8.54
N PRO A 219 -23.56 13.07 8.25
CA PRO A 219 -23.02 13.62 7.01
C PRO A 219 -21.51 13.41 7.02
N ILE A 220 -21.01 12.61 6.06
CA ILE A 220 -19.58 12.47 5.81
C ILE A 220 -19.14 13.79 5.18
N VAL A 221 -18.72 14.73 6.02
CA VAL A 221 -17.96 15.89 5.53
C VAL A 221 -16.60 15.33 5.15
N ALA A 222 -16.40 15.07 3.85
CA ALA A 222 -15.09 14.74 3.32
C ALA A 222 -14.17 15.92 3.65
N ALA A 223 -13.30 15.76 4.65
CA ALA A 223 -12.22 16.70 4.89
C ALA A 223 -11.41 16.81 3.60
N ARG A 224 -11.23 18.04 3.12
CA ARG A 224 -10.50 18.30 1.89
C ARG A 224 -9.01 18.09 2.17
N VAL A 225 -8.33 17.43 1.26
CA VAL A 225 -6.86 17.46 1.21
C VAL A 225 -6.46 18.88 0.87
N ASN A 226 -5.63 19.49 1.70
CA ASN A 226 -5.18 20.87 1.50
C ASN A 226 -3.83 20.92 0.75
N ALA A 227 -3.31 22.12 0.53
CA ALA A 227 -2.04 22.34 -0.16
C ALA A 227 -0.84 21.73 0.58
N LEU A 228 0.18 21.31 -0.16
CA LEU A 228 1.47 20.84 0.38
C LEU A 228 2.21 22.01 1.05
N GLU A 229 2.44 21.89 2.35
CA GLU A 229 3.11 22.92 3.18
C GLU A 229 4.60 22.63 3.35
N GLU A 230 4.96 21.35 3.52
CA GLU A 230 6.34 20.92 3.70
C GLU A 230 6.57 19.61 2.98
N LEU A 231 7.76 19.46 2.42
CA LEU A 231 8.27 18.21 1.88
C LEU A 231 9.76 18.13 2.21
N ASN A 232 10.17 17.03 2.82
CA ASN A 232 11.54 16.79 3.27
C ASN A 232 11.95 15.38 2.87
N ILE A 233 13.11 15.25 2.23
CA ILE A 233 13.65 13.97 1.80
C ILE A 233 15.04 13.82 2.41
N ASN A 234 15.23 12.78 3.24
CA ASN A 234 16.49 12.51 3.93
C ASN A 234 17.06 13.71 4.71
N GLY A 235 16.19 14.54 5.29
CA GLY A 235 16.57 15.73 6.05
C GLY A 235 16.71 16.99 5.18
N VAL A 236 16.62 16.89 3.86
CA VAL A 236 16.72 18.02 2.93
C VAL A 236 15.33 18.56 2.62
N PRO A 237 15.01 19.81 2.99
CA PRO A 237 13.76 20.45 2.59
C PRO A 237 13.69 20.63 1.08
N VAL A 238 12.55 20.28 0.49
CA VAL A 238 12.27 20.46 -0.93
C VAL A 238 11.57 21.79 -1.13
N SER A 239 12.07 22.61 -2.06
CA SER A 239 11.43 23.87 -2.40
C SER A 239 10.31 23.64 -3.40
N PHE A 240 9.16 24.28 -3.20
CA PHE A 240 8.01 24.02 -4.08
C PHE A 240 8.14 24.63 -5.48
N GLY A 241 9.00 25.64 -5.67
CA GLY A 241 9.22 26.29 -6.96
C GLY A 241 7.96 26.97 -7.51
N GLY A 242 8.10 27.86 -8.51
CA GLY A 242 6.98 28.60 -9.07
C GLY A 242 5.91 27.70 -9.71
N GLN A 243 4.63 28.08 -9.61
CA GLN A 243 3.50 27.32 -10.16
C GLN A 243 3.71 27.02 -11.65
N GLY A 244 3.92 25.75 -11.96
CA GLY A 244 3.99 25.26 -13.34
C GLY A 244 2.61 25.27 -13.99
N GLY A 245 2.24 26.41 -14.58
CA GLY A 245 1.03 26.59 -15.39
C GLY A 245 -0.28 26.58 -14.59
N VAL A 246 -1.37 27.00 -15.24
CA VAL A 246 -2.73 26.98 -14.66
C VAL A 246 -3.12 25.53 -14.39
N ALA A 247 -3.01 25.10 -13.14
CA ALA A 247 -3.46 23.78 -12.73
C ALA A 247 -5.01 23.74 -12.70
N PRO A 248 -5.63 22.58 -12.98
CA PRO A 248 -7.07 22.39 -12.78
C PRO A 248 -7.47 22.78 -11.35
N VAL A 249 -8.70 23.26 -11.17
CA VAL A 249 -9.28 23.49 -9.82
C VAL A 249 -9.12 22.19 -9.02
N ASN A 250 -8.45 22.24 -7.86
CA ASN A 250 -8.12 21.09 -6.99
C ASN A 250 -6.85 20.28 -7.36
N GLN A 251 -5.95 20.81 -8.19
CA GLN A 251 -4.62 20.25 -8.40
C GLN A 251 -3.56 21.33 -8.21
N THR A 252 -2.46 21.00 -7.55
CA THR A 252 -1.27 21.85 -7.43
C THR A 252 -0.04 21.04 -7.75
N LYS A 253 0.93 21.64 -8.46
CA LYS A 253 2.17 20.98 -8.84
C LYS A 253 3.32 21.96 -8.95
N GLY A 254 4.52 21.44 -8.85
CA GLY A 254 5.74 22.22 -9.01
C GLY A 254 6.94 21.33 -9.25
N VAL A 255 8.09 21.98 -9.38
CA VAL A 255 9.37 21.34 -9.57
C VAL A 255 10.35 22.00 -8.61
N ASP A 256 11.07 21.19 -7.86
CA ASP A 256 12.15 21.68 -7.02
C ASP A 256 13.28 22.22 -7.90
N PRO A 257 13.63 23.51 -7.82
CA PRO A 257 14.63 24.12 -8.69
C PRO A 257 16.05 23.56 -8.45
N VAL A 258 16.29 22.90 -7.32
CA VAL A 258 17.61 22.34 -6.97
C VAL A 258 17.78 20.94 -7.54
N SER A 259 16.87 20.02 -7.21
CA SER A 259 16.98 18.61 -7.62
C SER A 259 16.35 18.33 -9.00
N GLY A 260 15.46 19.20 -9.47
CA GLY A 260 14.61 18.96 -10.64
C GLY A 260 13.46 17.97 -10.39
N MET A 261 13.25 17.56 -9.14
CA MET A 261 12.17 16.64 -8.76
C MET A 261 10.81 17.32 -8.90
N GLY A 262 9.85 16.63 -9.52
CA GLY A 262 8.47 17.07 -9.62
C GLY A 262 7.63 16.62 -8.44
N TRP A 263 6.64 17.43 -8.08
CA TRP A 263 5.61 17.07 -7.11
C TRP A 263 4.24 17.51 -7.61
N GLU A 264 3.20 16.75 -7.29
CA GLU A 264 1.80 17.04 -7.61
C GLU A 264 0.89 16.59 -6.48
N VAL A 265 0.05 17.48 -5.98
CA VAL A 265 -1.09 17.18 -5.11
C VAL A 265 -2.37 17.26 -5.92
N ASN A 266 -3.17 16.20 -5.87
CA ASN A 266 -4.50 16.17 -6.46
C ASN A 266 -5.53 16.02 -5.34
N GLU A 267 -6.15 17.13 -4.97
CA GLU A 267 -7.10 17.21 -3.86
C GLU A 267 -8.42 16.49 -4.19
N ALA A 268 -8.78 16.40 -5.48
CA ALA A 268 -10.01 15.75 -5.90
C ALA A 268 -9.99 14.23 -5.65
N VAL A 269 -8.80 13.61 -5.67
CA VAL A 269 -8.62 12.17 -5.42
C VAL A 269 -7.82 11.88 -4.15
N GLY A 270 -7.35 12.92 -3.46
CA GLY A 270 -6.54 12.82 -2.26
C GLY A 270 -5.22 12.08 -2.48
N SER A 271 -4.40 12.58 -3.42
CA SER A 271 -3.09 11.97 -3.71
C SER A 271 -1.93 12.98 -3.74
N LEU A 272 -0.73 12.47 -3.42
CA LEU A 272 0.56 13.13 -3.58
C LEU A 272 1.41 12.27 -4.51
N THR A 273 1.89 12.85 -5.59
CA THR A 273 2.79 12.20 -6.54
C THR A 273 4.14 12.92 -6.55
N LEU A 274 5.21 12.16 -6.36
CA LEU A 274 6.60 12.62 -6.48
C LEU A 274 7.24 11.94 -7.69
N THR A 275 7.94 12.70 -8.53
CA THR A 275 8.59 12.20 -9.76
C THR A 275 10.01 12.74 -9.91
N GLY A 276 10.87 12.01 -10.61
CA GLY A 276 12.28 12.38 -10.74
C GLY A 276 13.08 12.19 -9.46
N LEU A 277 12.57 11.35 -8.55
CA LEU A 277 13.30 10.92 -7.36
C LEU A 277 14.58 10.17 -7.79
N LYS A 278 15.59 10.19 -6.93
CA LYS A 278 16.82 9.41 -7.11
C LYS A 278 17.10 8.59 -5.85
N MET A 279 16.07 7.90 -5.37
CA MET A 279 16.16 7.13 -4.14
C MET A 279 16.79 5.76 -4.41
N ASP A 280 17.71 5.37 -3.56
CA ASP A 280 18.44 4.13 -3.65
C ASP A 280 17.65 3.00 -2.97
N LEU A 281 17.32 1.96 -3.73
CA LEU A 281 16.57 0.80 -3.26
C LEU A 281 17.29 0.05 -2.13
N PHE A 282 18.62 0.04 -2.13
CA PHE A 282 19.43 -0.71 -1.18
C PHE A 282 20.00 0.13 -0.03
N ALA A 283 19.47 1.34 0.15
CA ALA A 283 19.81 2.22 1.27
C ALA A 283 18.55 2.63 2.03
N GLY A 284 18.70 2.88 3.33
CA GLY A 284 17.62 3.47 4.11
C GLY A 284 17.42 4.94 3.74
N TRP A 285 16.16 5.35 3.57
CA TRP A 285 15.77 6.72 3.28
C TRP A 285 14.39 7.02 3.86
N PHE A 286 14.05 8.30 3.99
CA PHE A 286 12.71 8.71 4.36
C PHE A 286 12.22 9.92 3.55
N ILE A 287 10.90 9.99 3.39
CA ILE A 287 10.17 11.13 2.83
C ILE A 287 9.16 11.56 3.89
N HIS A 288 9.23 12.82 4.31
CA HIS A 288 8.30 13.44 5.23
C HIS A 288 7.57 14.58 4.53
N TRP A 289 6.27 14.73 4.77
CA TRP A 289 5.51 15.87 4.26
C TRP A 289 4.48 16.36 5.26
N LYS A 290 4.08 17.62 5.07
CA LYS A 290 2.99 18.27 5.79
C LYS A 290 2.03 18.88 4.78
N LEU A 291 0.73 18.70 5.02
CA LEU A 291 -0.35 19.30 4.25
C LEU A 291 -1.05 20.32 5.16
N GLN A 292 -1.56 21.40 4.57
CA GLN A 292 -2.31 22.44 5.30
C GLN A 292 -3.66 21.95 5.80
#